data_AF-A0A7C2X609-F1
#
_entry.id   AF-A0A7C2X609-F1
#
_cell.length_a   1.000
_cell.length_b   1.000
_cell.length_c   1.000
_cell.angle_alpha   90.00
_cell.angle_beta   90.00
_cell.angle_gamma   90.00
#
_symmetry.space_group_name_H-M   'P 1'
#
loop_
_entity.id
_entity.type
_entity.pdbx_description
1 polymer ?
#
loop_
_entity_poly.entity_id
_entity_poly.type
_entity_poly.pdbx_seq_one_letter_code
_entity_poly.pdbx_strand_id
1 'polypeptide(L)'
;MNNPIFLWLIAMPLIGSPLIYLSGHLSKRWNYKSASYSFGVATLLATWLPYLSTIHEHQLHGAVKFSLGTISLKMDGLGLLIAGVALSLSTLVAIYSGPYM
;
A
#
# COMPACT_ATOMS: atom_id res chain seq x y z
N MET A 1 -15.30 -16.58 -5.85
CA MET A 1 -14.71 -16.34 -4.51
C MET A 1 -14.49 -14.85 -4.38
N ASN A 2 -15.13 -14.20 -3.40
CA ASN A 2 -14.94 -12.77 -3.18
C ASN A 2 -13.56 -12.58 -2.52
N ASN A 3 -12.59 -11.99 -3.21
CA ASN A 3 -11.28 -11.73 -2.63
C ASN A 3 -11.41 -10.58 -1.62
N PRO A 4 -11.02 -10.78 -0.34
CA PRO A 4 -11.19 -9.74 0.66
C PRO A 4 -10.33 -8.52 0.33
N ILE A 5 -10.92 -7.33 0.47
CA ILE A 5 -10.33 -6.08 0.00
C ILE A 5 -9.00 -5.78 0.70
N PHE A 6 -8.84 -6.21 1.95
CA PHE A 6 -7.61 -6.00 2.71
C PHE A 6 -6.37 -6.66 2.08
N LEU A 7 -6.52 -7.65 1.19
CA LEU A 7 -5.38 -8.21 0.46
C LEU A 7 -4.71 -7.17 -0.43
N TRP A 8 -5.47 -6.18 -0.92
CA TRP A 8 -4.93 -5.09 -1.72
C TRP A 8 -4.04 -4.12 -0.92
N LEU A 9 -4.17 -4.08 0.41
CA LEU A 9 -3.24 -3.36 1.28
C LEU A 9 -1.81 -3.90 1.20
N ILE A 10 -1.69 -5.20 0.91
CA ILE A 10 -0.41 -5.89 0.77
C ILE A 10 0.02 -5.90 -0.69
N ALA A 11 -0.90 -6.21 -1.60
CA ALA A 11 -0.61 -6.35 -3.03
C ALA A 11 -0.20 -5.02 -3.69
N MET A 12 -0.84 -3.88 -3.34
CA MET A 12 -0.52 -2.60 -3.97
C MET A 12 0.93 -2.17 -3.77
N PRO A 13 1.47 -2.11 -2.53
CA PRO A 13 2.88 -1.78 -2.33
C PRO A 13 3.84 -2.79 -2.98
N LEU A 14 3.50 -4.08 -2.95
CA LEU A 14 4.31 -5.13 -3.56
C LEU A 14 4.40 -4.99 -5.08
N ILE A 15 3.29 -4.69 -5.75
CA ILE A 15 3.24 -4.43 -7.20
C ILE A 15 3.87 -3.06 -7.53
N GLY A 16 3.69 -2.07 -6.65
CA GLY A 16 4.29 -0.75 -6.80
C GLY A 16 5.81 -0.78 -6.77
N SER A 17 6.42 -1.62 -5.92
CA SER A 17 7.88 -1.76 -5.81
C SER A 17 8.62 -1.96 -7.15
N PRO A 18 8.28 -2.98 -7.98
CA PRO A 18 8.91 -3.15 -9.28
C PRO A 18 8.60 -1.98 -10.25
N LEU A 19 7.41 -1.38 -10.19
CA LEU A 19 7.08 -0.20 -11.02
C LEU A 19 7.94 1.01 -10.65
N ILE A 20 8.16 1.24 -9.36
CA ILE A 20 9.04 2.31 -8.84
C ILE A 20 10.49 2.05 -9.27
N TYR A 21 10.95 0.80 -9.17
CA TYR A 21 12.29 0.42 -9.62
C TYR A 21 12.49 0.67 -11.12
N LEU A 22 11.57 0.18 -11.95
CA LEU A 22 11.63 0.35 -13.40
C LEU A 22 11.55 1.81 -13.81
N SER A 23 10.65 2.59 -13.19
CA SER A 23 10.54 4.03 -13.46
C SER A 23 11.82 4.78 -13.10
N GLY A 24 12.47 4.44 -11.98
CA GLY A 24 13.78 5.00 -11.61
C GLY A 24 14.88 4.62 -12.61
N HIS A 25 14.91 3.37 -13.05
CA HIS A 25 15.88 2.87 -14.01
C HIS A 25 15.75 3.56 -15.38
N LEU A 26 14.51 3.68 -15.91
CA LEU A 26 14.24 4.40 -17.16
C LEU A 26 14.51 5.90 -17.04
N SER A 27 14.20 6.51 -15.89
CA SER A 27 14.44 7.93 -15.66
C SER A 27 15.91 8.29 -15.69
N LYS A 28 16.78 7.43 -15.13
CA LYS A 28 18.23 7.58 -15.24
C LYS A 28 18.71 7.51 -16.70
N ARG A 29 18.08 6.67 -17.52
CA ARG A 29 18.39 6.53 -18.95
C ARG A 29 17.96 7.75 -19.77
N TRP A 30 16.86 8.41 -19.38
CA TRP A 30 16.28 9.55 -20.12
C TRP A 30 16.50 10.91 -19.45
N ASN A 31 17.31 10.98 -18.40
CA ASN A 31 17.65 12.20 -17.66
C ASN A 31 16.44 12.91 -17.02
N TYR A 32 15.34 12.19 -16.79
CA TYR A 32 14.21 12.70 -16.02
C TYR A 32 14.54 12.65 -14.53
N LYS A 33 14.53 13.80 -13.85
CA LYS A 33 14.63 13.83 -12.40
C LYS A 33 13.29 13.42 -11.78
N SER A 34 13.34 12.53 -10.79
CA SER A 34 12.26 12.31 -9.81
C SER A 34 11.03 11.47 -10.20
N ALA A 35 11.01 10.75 -11.34
CA ALA A 35 9.81 9.95 -11.66
C ALA A 35 9.55 8.84 -10.63
N SER A 36 10.61 8.14 -10.17
CA SER A 36 10.48 7.08 -9.15
C SER A 36 9.90 7.57 -7.83
N TYR A 37 10.26 8.79 -7.43
CA TYR A 37 9.70 9.43 -6.24
C TYR A 37 8.19 9.65 -6.40
N SER A 38 7.78 10.26 -7.52
CA SER A 38 6.36 10.50 -7.79
C SER A 38 5.55 9.20 -7.83
N PHE A 39 6.09 8.14 -8.45
CA PHE A 39 5.45 6.82 -8.45
C PHE A 39 5.39 6.19 -7.06
N GLY A 40 6.41 6.39 -6.22
CA GLY A 40 6.43 5.92 -4.83
C GLY A 40 5.34 6.55 -4.00
N VAL A 41 5.24 7.89 -4.03
CA VAL A 41 4.18 8.64 -3.34
C VAL A 41 2.80 8.25 -3.89
N ALA A 42 2.65 8.18 -5.22
CA ALA A 42 1.39 7.79 -5.85
C ALA A 42 0.94 6.37 -5.43
N THR A 43 1.87 5.42 -5.31
CA THR A 43 1.57 4.05 -4.86
C THR A 43 1.05 4.04 -3.41
N LEU A 44 1.70 4.79 -2.52
CA LEU A 44 1.26 4.87 -1.12
C LEU A 44 -0.11 5.57 -1.01
N LEU A 45 -0.32 6.65 -1.77
CA LEU A 45 -1.62 7.32 -1.86
C LEU A 45 -2.71 6.40 -2.40
N ALA A 46 -2.41 5.61 -3.44
CA ALA A 46 -3.36 4.63 -3.97
C ALA A 46 -3.71 3.54 -2.95
N THR A 47 -2.77 3.15 -2.08
CA THR A 47 -2.98 2.14 -1.02
C THR A 47 -3.96 2.61 0.06
N TRP A 48 -4.24 3.92 0.17
CA TRP A 48 -5.32 4.41 1.03
C TRP A 48 -6.71 3.98 0.57
N LEU A 49 -6.94 3.77 -0.73
CA LEU A 49 -8.23 3.33 -1.25
C LEU A 49 -8.64 1.96 -0.65
N PRO A 50 -7.84 0.88 -0.78
CA PRO A 50 -8.19 -0.38 -0.16
C PRO A 50 -8.23 -0.30 1.38
N TYR A 51 -7.46 0.59 2.01
CA TYR A 51 -7.52 0.79 3.46
C TYR A 51 -8.90 1.30 3.90
N LEU A 52 -9.39 2.37 3.27
CA LEU A 52 -10.70 2.95 3.57
C LEU A 52 -11.84 1.96 3.29
N SER A 53 -11.76 1.21 2.18
CA SER A 53 -12.71 0.15 1.87
C SER A 53 -12.68 -0.97 2.91
N THR A 54 -11.50 -1.33 3.43
CA THR A 54 -11.38 -2.36 4.49
C THR A 54 -11.98 -1.88 5.81
N ILE A 55 -11.83 -0.60 6.17
CA ILE A 55 -12.51 -0.03 7.35
C ILE A 55 -14.03 -0.16 7.18
N HIS A 56 -14.55 0.18 6.01
CA HIS A 56 -15.98 0.09 5.74
C HIS A 56 -16.50 -1.35 5.84
N GLU A 57 -15.80 -2.32 5.23
CA GLU A 57 -16.14 -3.73 5.35
C GLU A 57 -16.11 -4.21 6.81
N HIS A 58 -15.13 -3.75 7.59
CA HIS A 58 -15.00 -4.12 9.00
C HIS A 58 -16.16 -3.57 9.85
N GLN A 59 -16.62 -2.35 9.58
CA GLN A 59 -17.78 -1.77 10.26
C GLN A 59 -19.07 -2.54 9.97
N LEU A 60 -19.23 -3.07 8.76
CA LEU A 60 -20.42 -3.81 8.34
C LEU A 60 -20.42 -5.27 8.82
N HIS A 61 -19.27 -5.96 8.77
CA HIS A 61 -19.19 -7.40 8.95
C HIS A 61 -18.31 -7.84 10.13
N GLY A 62 -17.64 -6.91 10.81
CA GLY A 62 -16.66 -7.21 11.84
C GLY A 62 -15.33 -7.71 11.26
N ALA A 63 -14.65 -8.59 11.98
CA ALA A 63 -13.32 -9.07 11.58
C ALA A 63 -13.39 -9.91 10.30
N VAL A 64 -12.61 -9.52 9.28
CA VAL A 64 -12.55 -10.20 7.98
C VAL A 64 -11.42 -11.24 8.01
N LYS A 65 -11.68 -12.44 7.49
CA LYS A 65 -10.69 -13.53 7.43
C LYS A 65 -10.53 -14.02 6.00
N PHE A 66 -9.28 -14.29 5.63
CA PHE A 66 -8.91 -14.99 4.41
C PHE A 66 -8.10 -16.22 4.80
N SER A 67 -8.34 -17.35 4.13
CA SER A 67 -7.53 -18.55 4.33
C SER A 67 -7.16 -19.15 2.98
N LEU A 68 -5.89 -19.53 2.86
CA LEU A 68 -5.33 -20.18 1.70
C LEU A 68 -4.44 -21.32 2.18
N GLY A 69 -4.93 -22.55 2.10
CA GLY A 69 -4.26 -23.71 2.70
C GLY A 69 -4.09 -23.53 4.20
N THR A 70 -2.84 -23.50 4.68
CA THR A 70 -2.48 -23.29 6.09
C THR A 70 -2.29 -21.82 6.46
N ILE A 71 -2.25 -20.92 5.48
CA ILE A 71 -2.08 -19.48 5.72
C ILE A 71 -3.45 -18.88 6.04
N SER A 72 -3.60 -18.30 7.23
CA SER A 72 -4.78 -17.54 7.60
C SER A 72 -4.40 -16.09 7.87
N LEU A 73 -5.04 -15.19 7.12
CA LEU A 73 -4.94 -13.75 7.33
C LEU A 73 -6.23 -13.28 7.98
N LYS A 74 -6.11 -12.50 9.04
CA LYS A 74 -7.24 -11.91 9.75
C LYS A 74 -7.00 -10.41 9.85
N MET A 75 -8.02 -9.64 9.51
CA MET A 75 -8.07 -8.20 9.71
C MET A 75 -9.14 -7.90 10.76
N ASP A 76 -8.70 -7.52 11.95
CA ASP A 76 -9.54 -7.04 13.04
C ASP A 76 -9.20 -5.59 13.41
N GLY A 77 -9.86 -5.03 14.43
CA GLY A 77 -9.67 -3.63 14.81
C GLY A 77 -8.22 -3.27 15.16
N LEU A 78 -7.47 -4.19 15.76
CA LEU A 78 -6.05 -3.97 16.04
C LEU A 78 -5.23 -4.00 14.74
N GLY A 79 -5.48 -4.97 13.86
CA GLY A 79 -4.84 -5.05 12.55
C GLY A 79 -5.08 -3.79 11.70
N LEU A 80 -6.31 -3.26 11.73
CA LEU A 80 -6.66 -2.00 11.07
C LEU A 80 -5.90 -0.82 11.65
N LEU A 81 -5.83 -0.71 12.97
CA LEU A 81 -5.10 0.38 13.64
C LEU A 81 -3.61 0.36 13.26
N ILE A 82 -2.97 -0.82 13.32
CA ILE A 82 -1.56 -0.97 12.94
C ILE A 82 -1.35 -0.66 11.46
N ALA A 83 -2.23 -1.14 10.58
CA ALA A 83 -2.17 -0.86 9.15
C ALA A 83 -2.31 0.64 8.86
N GLY A 84 -3.23 1.33 9.53
CA GLY A 84 -3.42 2.77 9.41
C GLY A 84 -2.20 3.57 9.84
N VAL A 85 -1.60 3.23 10.99
CA VAL A 85 -0.37 3.86 11.49
C VAL A 85 0.79 3.63 10.51
N ALA A 86 0.99 2.38 10.07
CA ALA A 86 2.06 2.04 9.14
C ALA A 86 1.92 2.78 7.79
N LEU A 87 0.70 2.82 7.24
CA LEU A 87 0.42 3.51 5.97
C LEU A 87 0.61 5.03 6.12
N SER A 88 0.16 5.62 7.24
CA SER A 88 0.33 7.05 7.53
C SER A 88 1.80 7.43 7.63
N LEU A 89 2.58 6.70 8.44
CA LEU A 89 4.01 6.96 8.60
C LEU A 89 4.76 6.77 7.29
N SER A 90 4.46 5.71 6.55
CA SER A 90 5.10 5.46 5.25
C SER A 90 4.81 6.59 4.26
N THR A 91 3.56 7.08 4.22
CA THR A 91 3.17 8.21 3.34
C THR A 91 3.90 9.49 3.74
N LEU A 92 3.95 9.82 5.04
CA LEU A 92 4.63 11.01 5.54
C LEU A 92 6.15 10.97 5.25
N VAL A 93 6.80 9.84 5.53
CA VAL A 93 8.23 9.66 5.26
C VAL A 93 8.50 9.74 3.76
N ALA A 94 7.65 9.14 2.92
CA ALA A 94 7.82 9.21 1.48
C ALA A 94 7.65 10.64 0.92
N ILE A 95 6.74 11.45 1.47
CA ILE A 95 6.63 12.87 1.07
C ILE A 95 7.84 13.67 1.54
N TYR A 96 8.31 13.41 2.77
CA TYR A 96 9.46 14.10 3.34
C TYR A 96 10.79 13.76 2.65
N SER A 97 10.93 12.56 2.06
CA SER A 97 12.18 12.13 1.44
C SER A 97 12.52 12.87 0.14
N GLY A 98 11.56 13.52 -0.50
CA GLY A 98 11.75 14.17 -1.81
C GLY A 98 12.95 15.13 -1.85
N PRO A 99 13.06 16.12 -0.95
CA PRO A 99 14.21 17.03 -0.88
C PRO A 99 15.55 16.37 -0.50
N TYR A 100 15.53 15.17 0.08
CA TYR A 100 16.74 14.44 0.48
C TYR A 100 17.30 13.52 -0.62
N MET A 101 16.53 13.24 -1.68
CA MET A 101 16.91 12.35 -2.79
C MET A 101 17.37 13.12 -4.03
#